data_AF-A0A653J7E1-F1
#
_entry.id   AF-A0A653J7E1-F1
#
_cell.length_a   1.000
_cell.length_b   1.000
_cell.length_c   1.000
_cell.angle_alpha   90.00
_cell.angle_beta   90.00
_cell.angle_gamma   90.00
#
_symmetry.space_group_name_H-M   'P 1'
#
loop_
_entity.id
_entity.type
_entity.pdbx_description
1 polymer ?
#
loop_
_entity_poly.entity_id
_entity_poly.type
_entity_poly.pdbx_seq_one_letter_code
_entity_poly.pdbx_strand_id
1 'polypeptide(L)'
;MCAAKTVTASLRDLLHDCIGSEATHQGDRLREAMELLGLGDRRTTVQAMLACEAYESAAMAVLGQRGFLVSRGSTGTCLASVQLDDGDDITAEAATPALALLAAHIAALLAEAVAAKPDAPLQSDASARLH
;
A
#
# COMPACT_ATOMS: atom_id res chain seq x y z
N MET A 1 2.46 19.11 -10.13
CA MET A 1 1.25 18.24 -9.96
C MET A 1 1.22 16.99 -10.86
N CYS A 2 2.12 16.79 -11.83
CA CYS A 2 2.13 15.55 -12.67
C CYS A 2 2.72 14.32 -11.97
N ALA A 3 3.85 14.45 -11.25
CA ALA A 3 4.55 13.30 -10.64
C ALA A 3 3.70 12.54 -9.60
N ALA A 4 2.93 13.25 -8.77
CA ALA A 4 2.06 12.62 -7.76
C ALA A 4 0.91 11.82 -8.40
N LYS A 5 0.37 12.27 -9.54
CA LYS A 5 -0.66 11.52 -10.29
C LYS A 5 -0.09 10.23 -10.87
N THR A 6 1.17 10.24 -11.30
CA THR A 6 1.88 9.06 -11.81
C THR A 6 2.09 8.02 -10.71
N VAL A 7 2.55 8.43 -9.52
CA VAL A 7 2.77 7.48 -8.40
C VAL A 7 1.47 6.83 -7.94
N THR A 8 0.38 7.59 -7.80
CA THR A 8 -0.93 7.01 -7.44
C THR A 8 -1.44 6.02 -8.49
N ALA A 9 -1.20 6.27 -9.78
CA ALA A 9 -1.56 5.33 -10.85
C ALA A 9 -0.72 4.05 -10.76
N SER A 10 0.60 4.16 -10.64
CA SER A 10 1.49 2.99 -10.49
C SER A 10 1.18 2.17 -9.24
N LEU A 11 0.81 2.81 -8.13
CA LEU A 11 0.37 2.09 -6.93
C LEU A 11 -0.95 1.35 -7.16
N ARG A 12 -1.89 1.91 -7.94
CA ARG A 12 -3.11 1.16 -8.30
C ARG A 12 -2.80 -0.03 -9.19
N ASP A 13 -1.91 0.13 -10.17
CA ASP A 13 -1.52 -0.98 -11.04
C ASP A 13 -0.87 -2.09 -10.22
N LEU A 14 0.08 -1.74 -9.35
CA LEU A 14 0.72 -2.69 -8.44
C LEU A 14 -0.28 -3.37 -7.48
N LEU A 15 -1.30 -2.65 -6.99
CA LEU A 15 -2.36 -3.25 -6.17
C LEU A 15 -3.09 -4.36 -6.93
N HIS A 16 -3.54 -4.09 -8.16
CA HIS A 16 -4.22 -5.08 -8.99
C HIS A 16 -3.31 -6.25 -9.29
N ASP A 17 -2.04 -5.98 -9.59
CA ASP A 17 -1.06 -7.01 -9.84
C ASP A 17 -0.81 -7.88 -8.60
N CYS A 18 -0.77 -7.32 -7.39
CA CYS A 18 -0.62 -8.11 -6.17
C CYS A 18 -1.78 -9.07 -5.95
N ILE A 19 -3.01 -8.61 -6.21
CA ILE A 19 -4.24 -9.42 -6.08
C ILE A 19 -4.29 -10.52 -7.13
N GLY A 20 -3.89 -10.23 -8.38
CA GLY A 20 -3.95 -11.15 -9.50
C GLY A 20 -2.71 -12.03 -9.72
N SER A 21 -1.65 -11.84 -8.94
CA SER A 21 -0.38 -12.57 -9.11
C SER A 21 -0.39 -13.96 -8.48
N GLU A 22 0.25 -14.89 -9.17
CA GLU A 22 0.63 -16.18 -8.61
C GLU A 22 1.79 -16.05 -7.61
N ALA A 23 1.97 -17.08 -6.77
CA ALA A 23 2.97 -17.10 -5.71
C ALA A 23 4.41 -16.86 -6.21
N THR A 24 4.75 -17.29 -7.43
CA THR A 24 6.08 -17.10 -8.02
C THR A 24 6.43 -15.64 -8.31
N HIS A 25 5.43 -14.76 -8.42
CA HIS A 25 5.64 -13.34 -8.74
C HIS A 25 5.79 -12.44 -7.52
N GLN A 26 5.60 -12.96 -6.30
CA GLN A 26 5.63 -12.15 -5.07
C GLN A 26 6.95 -11.39 -4.87
N GLY A 27 8.08 -12.00 -5.24
CA GLY A 27 9.38 -11.33 -5.19
C GLY A 27 9.45 -10.13 -6.12
N ASP A 28 8.89 -10.22 -7.32
CA ASP A 28 8.87 -9.12 -8.29
C ASP A 28 7.97 -7.98 -7.81
N ARG A 29 6.77 -8.31 -7.30
CA ARG A 29 5.85 -7.31 -6.75
C ARG A 29 6.46 -6.56 -5.55
N LEU A 30 7.17 -7.27 -4.68
CA LEU A 30 7.88 -6.64 -3.57
C LEU A 30 9.00 -5.71 -4.05
N ARG A 31 9.80 -6.09 -5.06
CA ARG A 31 10.82 -5.20 -5.64
C ARG A 31 10.21 -3.95 -6.25
N GLU A 32 9.10 -4.10 -6.96
CA GLU A 32 8.37 -2.97 -7.54
C GLU A 32 7.88 -2.01 -6.44
N ALA A 33 7.30 -2.55 -5.36
CA ALA A 33 6.89 -1.75 -4.20
C ALA A 33 8.07 -0.99 -3.58
N MET A 34 9.24 -1.61 -3.46
CA MET A 34 10.43 -0.95 -2.90
C MET A 34 10.83 0.29 -3.70
N GLU A 35 10.75 0.21 -5.03
CA GLU A 35 11.08 1.32 -5.92
C GLU A 35 10.02 2.42 -5.88
N LEU A 36 8.73 2.05 -5.86
CA LEU A 36 7.63 3.03 -5.82
C LEU A 36 7.52 3.75 -4.46
N LEU A 37 7.76 3.06 -3.35
CA LEU A 37 7.55 3.59 -2.00
C LEU A 37 8.79 4.30 -1.42
N GLY A 38 9.98 4.11 -2.00
CA GLY A 38 11.19 4.80 -1.56
C GLY A 38 11.57 4.50 -0.10
N LEU A 39 11.87 3.23 0.22
CA LEU A 39 12.00 2.73 1.61
C LEU A 39 13.13 3.32 2.49
N GLY A 40 13.96 4.22 1.97
CA GLY A 40 15.10 4.79 2.70
C GLY A 40 16.05 3.72 3.24
N ASP A 41 16.43 3.82 4.51
CA ASP A 41 17.38 2.93 5.19
C ASP A 41 16.91 1.47 5.26
N ARG A 42 15.60 1.22 5.14
CA ARG A 42 15.04 -0.14 5.14
C ARG A 42 15.33 -0.90 3.85
N ARG A 43 15.71 -0.21 2.76
CA ARG A 43 15.89 -0.81 1.43
C ARG A 43 16.88 -1.98 1.45
N THR A 44 18.03 -1.83 2.10
CA THR A 44 19.08 -2.87 2.14
C THR A 44 18.60 -4.13 2.88
N THR A 45 17.86 -3.93 3.97
CA THR A 45 17.29 -5.03 4.76
C THR A 45 16.25 -5.80 3.95
N VAL A 46 15.34 -5.10 3.26
CA VAL A 46 14.34 -5.74 2.41
C VAL A 46 14.99 -6.47 1.23
N GLN A 47 16.02 -5.88 0.59
CA GLN A 47 16.77 -6.56 -0.47
C GLN A 47 17.41 -7.87 0.00
N ALA A 48 17.99 -7.89 1.20
CA ALA A 48 18.56 -9.10 1.78
C ALA A 48 17.48 -10.16 2.04
N MET A 49 16.31 -9.77 2.57
CA MET A 49 15.17 -10.68 2.76
C MET A 49 14.69 -11.27 1.43
N LEU A 50 14.60 -10.46 0.37
CA LEU A 50 14.22 -10.93 -0.96
C LEU A 50 15.25 -11.89 -1.56
N ALA A 51 16.55 -11.66 -1.33
CA ALA A 51 17.61 -12.55 -1.78
C ALA A 51 17.57 -13.91 -1.07
N CYS A 52 17.02 -13.96 0.15
CA CYS A 52 16.79 -15.18 0.92
C CYS A 52 15.37 -15.75 0.75
N GLU A 53 14.57 -15.24 -0.20
CA GLU A 53 13.18 -15.65 -0.42
C GLU A 53 12.26 -15.50 0.82
N ALA A 54 12.66 -14.67 1.78
CA ALA A 54 11.89 -14.36 2.98
C ALA A 54 10.80 -13.31 2.67
N TYR A 55 9.88 -13.64 1.76
CA TYR A 55 8.92 -12.70 1.18
C TYR A 55 7.93 -12.13 2.20
N GLU A 56 7.47 -12.93 3.17
CA GLU A 56 6.60 -12.44 4.24
C GLU A 56 7.32 -11.41 5.12
N SER A 57 8.58 -11.69 5.48
CA SER A 57 9.42 -10.75 6.24
C SER A 57 9.70 -9.48 5.45
N ALA A 58 9.97 -9.60 4.15
CA ALA A 58 10.14 -8.46 3.26
C ALA A 58 8.86 -7.59 3.21
N ALA A 59 7.68 -8.21 3.09
CA ALA A 59 6.41 -7.50 3.11
C ALA A 59 6.20 -6.74 4.44
N MET A 60 6.41 -7.40 5.58
CA MET A 60 6.31 -6.73 6.90
C MET A 60 7.28 -5.56 7.02
N ALA A 61 8.51 -5.71 6.51
CA ALA A 61 9.50 -4.65 6.52
C ALA A 61 9.13 -3.47 5.59
N VAL A 62 8.42 -3.72 4.49
CA VAL A 62 7.82 -2.68 3.63
C VAL A 62 6.74 -1.91 4.39
N LEU A 63 5.79 -2.62 5.02
CA LEU A 63 4.69 -2.04 5.81
C LEU A 63 5.18 -1.11 6.93
N GLY A 64 6.32 -1.43 7.54
CA GLY A 64 6.91 -0.61 8.61
C GLY A 64 6.23 -0.83 9.95
N GLN A 65 5.82 0.26 10.61
CA GLN A 65 5.23 0.21 11.95
C GLN A 65 3.70 0.06 11.96
N ARG A 66 3.08 -0.14 10.79
CA ARG A 66 1.63 -0.22 10.67
C ARG A 66 1.10 -1.55 11.25
N GLY A 67 0.03 -1.48 12.02
CA GLY A 67 -0.67 -2.66 12.52
C GLY A 67 -1.26 -3.48 11.37
N PHE A 68 -1.16 -4.80 11.46
CA PHE A 68 -1.74 -5.70 10.46
C PHE A 68 -2.19 -7.02 11.08
N LEU A 69 -3.15 -7.66 10.40
CA LEU A 69 -3.54 -9.04 10.62
C LEU A 69 -3.39 -9.79 9.30
N VAL A 70 -2.94 -11.03 9.38
CA VAL A 70 -2.85 -11.90 8.21
C VAL A 70 -3.41 -13.27 8.54
N SER A 71 -4.23 -13.79 7.64
CA SER A 71 -4.87 -15.08 7.75
C SER A 71 -4.64 -15.87 6.47
N ARG A 72 -4.54 -17.20 6.61
CA ARG A 72 -4.40 -18.13 5.49
C ARG A 72 -5.68 -18.95 5.39
N GLY A 73 -6.37 -18.81 4.26
CA GLY A 73 -7.54 -19.61 3.95
C GLY A 73 -7.15 -21.04 3.57
N SER A 74 -8.06 -21.98 3.80
CA SER A 74 -7.88 -23.38 3.40
C SER A 74 -8.01 -23.60 1.89
N THR A 75 -8.45 -22.59 1.14
CA THR A 75 -8.73 -22.62 -0.31
C THR A 75 -7.57 -22.11 -1.17
N GLY A 76 -6.39 -21.91 -0.59
CA GLY A 76 -5.21 -21.45 -1.32
C GLY A 76 -5.13 -19.93 -1.49
N THR A 77 -5.96 -19.17 -0.78
CA THR A 77 -5.90 -17.70 -0.72
C THR A 77 -5.55 -17.22 0.67
N CYS A 78 -4.93 -16.05 0.75
CA CYS A 78 -4.53 -15.38 1.98
C CYS A 78 -5.22 -14.03 2.08
N LEU A 79 -5.72 -13.71 3.27
CA LEU A 79 -6.37 -12.44 3.57
C LEU A 79 -5.45 -11.63 4.49
N ALA A 80 -5.23 -10.37 4.19
CA ALA A 80 -4.55 -9.44 5.08
C ALA A 80 -5.42 -8.21 5.34
N SER A 81 -5.34 -7.71 6.57
CA SER A 81 -5.97 -6.47 7.02
C SER A 81 -4.87 -5.55 7.52
N VAL A 82 -4.90 -4.29 7.11
CA VAL A 82 -3.91 -3.27 7.48
C VAL A 82 -4.64 -2.08 8.08
N GLN A 83 -4.19 -1.64 9.25
CA GLN A 83 -4.82 -0.57 10.02
C GLN A 83 -4.54 0.80 9.41
N LEU A 84 -5.59 1.61 9.26
CA LEU A 84 -5.53 3.02 8.89
C LEU A 84 -5.36 3.92 10.12
N ASP A 85 -4.92 5.16 9.91
CA ASP A 85 -4.69 6.13 10.97
C ASP A 85 -5.99 6.56 11.70
N ASP A 86 -7.15 6.40 11.06
CA ASP A 86 -8.47 6.69 11.63
C ASP A 86 -9.06 5.53 12.46
N GLY A 87 -8.37 4.38 12.47
CA GLY A 87 -8.77 3.19 13.22
C GLY A 87 -9.56 2.15 12.40
N ASP A 88 -9.91 2.44 11.15
CA ASP A 88 -10.50 1.45 10.24
C ASP A 88 -9.42 0.50 9.68
N ASP A 89 -9.83 -0.66 9.17
CA ASP A 89 -8.94 -1.63 8.52
C ASP A 89 -9.25 -1.74 7.03
N ILE A 90 -8.21 -1.79 6.21
CA ILE A 90 -8.33 -2.15 4.79
C ILE A 90 -7.87 -3.59 4.57
N THR A 91 -8.72 -4.36 3.89
CA THR A 91 -8.49 -5.78 3.64
C THR A 91 -8.22 -6.09 2.18
N ALA A 92 -7.29 -7.00 1.92
CA ALA A 92 -7.03 -7.54 0.58
C ALA A 92 -6.77 -9.04 0.62
N GLU A 93 -7.15 -9.72 -0.47
CA GLU A 93 -6.94 -11.16 -0.67
C GLU A 93 -5.98 -11.40 -1.83
N ALA A 94 -5.07 -12.36 -1.68
CA ALA A 94 -4.12 -12.76 -2.73
C ALA A 94 -3.63 -14.21 -2.55
N ALA A 95 -2.86 -14.71 -3.52
CA ALA A 95 -2.35 -16.09 -3.51
C ALA A 95 -1.39 -16.40 -2.34
N THR A 96 -0.69 -15.39 -1.79
CA THR A 96 0.27 -15.58 -0.69
C THR A 96 0.11 -14.53 0.40
N PRO A 97 0.58 -14.79 1.65
CA PRO A 97 0.51 -13.81 2.73
C PRO A 97 1.28 -12.53 2.39
N ALA A 98 2.42 -12.64 1.71
CA ALA A 98 3.23 -11.50 1.29
C ALA A 98 2.49 -10.61 0.28
N LEU A 99 1.83 -11.22 -0.72
CA LEU A 99 1.02 -10.49 -1.71
C LEU A 99 -0.21 -9.85 -1.07
N ALA A 100 -0.89 -10.56 -0.16
CA ALA A 100 -2.07 -10.03 0.52
C ALA A 100 -1.70 -8.82 1.41
N LEU A 101 -0.62 -8.94 2.20
CA LEU A 101 -0.10 -7.84 3.02
C LEU A 101 0.28 -6.62 2.17
N LEU A 102 0.99 -6.86 1.06
CA LEU A 102 1.40 -5.78 0.18
C LEU A 102 0.19 -5.10 -0.48
N ALA A 103 -0.78 -5.88 -0.95
CA ALA A 103 -2.03 -5.35 -1.51
C ALA A 103 -2.80 -4.50 -0.49
N ALA A 104 -3.01 -5.02 0.72
CA ALA A 104 -3.71 -4.28 1.78
C ALA A 104 -2.96 -2.99 2.15
N HIS A 105 -1.63 -3.04 2.22
CA HIS A 105 -0.83 -1.85 2.51
C HIS A 105 -0.92 -0.79 1.41
N ILE A 106 -0.84 -1.18 0.15
CA ILE A 106 -0.95 -0.25 -0.98
C ILE A 106 -2.37 0.35 -1.05
N ALA A 107 -3.40 -0.47 -0.84
CA ALA A 107 -4.77 0.01 -0.77
C ALA A 107 -4.96 1.03 0.37
N ALA A 108 -4.31 0.81 1.51
CA ALA A 108 -4.30 1.75 2.62
C ALA A 108 -3.62 3.08 2.28
N LEU A 109 -2.43 3.05 1.67
CA LEU A 109 -1.75 4.26 1.20
C LEU A 109 -2.58 5.04 0.16
N LEU A 110 -3.30 4.34 -0.72
CA LEU A 110 -4.20 4.95 -1.69
C LEU A 110 -5.42 5.61 -1.02
N ALA A 111 -6.01 4.96 -0.01
CA ALA A 111 -7.12 5.51 0.75
C ALA A 111 -6.72 6.78 1.52
N GLU A 112 -5.57 6.74 2.20
CA GLU A 112 -5.01 7.90 2.90
C GLU A 112 -4.67 9.05 1.95
N ALA A 113 -4.13 8.76 0.76
CA ALA A 113 -3.85 9.78 -0.25
C ALA A 113 -5.13 10.44 -0.82
N VAL A 114 -6.28 9.77 -0.74
CA VAL A 114 -7.59 10.34 -1.06
C VAL A 114 -8.10 11.18 0.12
N ALA A 115 -8.03 10.66 1.34
CA ALA A 115 -8.45 11.37 2.55
C ALA A 115 -7.64 12.65 2.82
N ALA A 116 -6.34 12.64 2.52
CA ALA A 116 -5.44 13.79 2.61
C ALA A 116 -5.73 14.90 1.58
N LYS A 117 -6.72 14.72 0.69
CA LYS A 117 -7.27 15.78 -0.16
C LYS A 117 -8.66 16.21 0.33
N PRO A 118 -8.81 16.79 1.53
CA PRO A 118 -10.02 17.53 1.83
C PRO A 118 -10.02 18.82 0.99
N ASP A 119 -11.16 19.17 0.43
CA ASP A 119 -11.42 20.28 -0.48
C ASP A 119 -10.53 21.54 -0.32
N ALA A 120 -10.04 22.05 -1.46
CA ALA A 120 -9.77 23.47 -1.57
C ALA A 120 -11.10 24.23 -1.40
N PRO A 121 -11.22 25.17 -0.44
CA PRO A 121 -12.44 25.95 -0.33
C PRO A 121 -12.61 26.85 -1.56
N LEU A 122 -13.80 26.77 -2.16
CA LEU A 122 -14.36 27.81 -3.03
C LEU A 122 -14.17 29.17 -2.35
N GLN A 123 -13.53 30.12 -3.05
CA GLN A 123 -13.51 31.52 -2.64
C GLN A 123 -14.95 32.06 -2.63
N SER A 124 -15.59 31.99 -1.48
CA SER A 124 -16.79 32.74 -1.16
C SER A 124 -16.48 33.60 0.06
N ASP A 125 -15.78 34.71 -0.20
CA ASP A 125 -15.95 35.93 0.60
C ASP A 125 -16.37 37.05 -0.35
N ALA A 126 -17.57 36.90 -0.90
CA ALA A 126 -18.45 38.03 -1.09
C ALA A 126 -18.91 38.49 0.30
N SER A 127 -18.05 39.22 1.01
CA SER A 127 -18.49 40.05 2.13
C SER A 127 -18.50 41.49 1.69
N ALA A 128 -19.73 41.97 1.50
CA ALA A 128 -20.08 43.31 1.11
C ALA A 128 -19.51 44.32 2.10
N ARG A 129 -18.81 45.33 1.58
CA ARG A 129 -18.65 46.60 2.29
C ARG A 129 -20.03 47.25 2.40
N LEU A 130 -20.58 47.30 3.60
CA LEU A 130 -21.68 48.19 3.93
C LEU A 130 -21.34 48.97 5.22
N HIS A 131 -21.24 50.29 5.00
CA HIS A 131 -21.15 51.42 5.94
C HIS A 131 -19.86 51.59 6.76
#